data_AF-A0A2P5WJV7-F1
#
_entry.id   AF-A0A2P5WJV7-F1
#
_cell.length_a   1.000
_cell.length_b   1.000
_cell.length_c   1.000
_cell.angle_alpha   90.00
_cell.angle_beta   90.00
_cell.angle_gamma   90.00
#
_symmetry.space_group_name_H-M   'P 1'
#
loop_
_entity.id
_entity.type
_entity.pdbx_description
1 polymer ?
#
loop_
_entity_poly.entity_id
_entity_poly.type
_entity_poly.pdbx_seq_one_letter_code
_entity_poly.pdbx_strand_id
1 'polypeptide(L)'
;MVTICCRLDAEVNFGTSNAQSLGDVHLHSTPDENLPSWTSEEEARRMGDYRDILSLTRVLMHGPKSKANVDTIIERCAGAGHLRDDILHYSKKLEKIPSDDDENRAYIMDMGVKAMRRYFFLITFRSYLYSASPIKMKFTTWMDARPEFGHLCNSLRIDK
;
A
#
# COMPACT_ATOMS: atom_id res chain seq x y z
N MET A 1 3.25 -1.67 -26.04
CA MET A 1 3.10 -0.71 -24.92
C MET A 1 4.47 -0.53 -24.30
N VAL A 2 5.14 0.60 -24.55
CA VAL A 2 6.49 0.87 -24.07
C VAL A 2 6.35 1.56 -22.72
N THR A 3 6.63 0.87 -21.62
CA THR A 3 6.77 1.49 -20.30
C THR A 3 8.05 2.31 -20.29
N ILE A 4 7.91 3.62 -20.45
CA ILE A 4 8.99 4.59 -20.27
C ILE A 4 9.38 4.54 -18.79
N CYS A 5 10.55 3.97 -18.50
CA CYS A 5 11.14 4.00 -17.17
C CYS A 5 11.66 5.43 -16.94
N CYS A 6 10.85 6.28 -16.31
CA CYS A 6 11.31 7.59 -15.87
C CYS A 6 12.45 7.38 -14.87
N ARG A 7 13.66 7.81 -15.23
CA ARG A 7 14.77 7.96 -14.27
C ARG A 7 14.29 8.92 -13.19
N LEU A 8 14.21 8.42 -11.95
CA LEU A 8 13.96 9.24 -10.78
C LEU A 8 15.30 9.86 -10.38
N ASP A 9 15.56 11.09 -10.84
CA ASP A 9 16.64 11.90 -10.31
C ASP A 9 16.27 12.28 -8.87
N ALA A 10 16.86 11.57 -7.92
CA ALA A 10 16.69 11.82 -6.50
C ALA A 10 17.70 12.89 -6.05
N GLU A 11 17.36 14.16 -6.22
CA GLU A 11 18.03 15.23 -5.48
C GLU A 11 17.24 15.57 -4.22
N VAL A 12 17.89 15.27 -3.10
CA VAL A 12 17.46 15.59 -1.75
C VAL A 12 17.69 17.09 -1.51
N ASN A 13 16.64 17.83 -1.19
CA ASN A 13 16.77 19.13 -0.52
C ASN A 13 15.97 19.09 0.79
N PHE A 14 16.65 18.74 1.88
CA PHE A 14 16.20 19.04 3.23
C PHE A 14 16.48 20.52 3.50
N GLY A 15 15.50 21.37 3.18
CA GLY A 15 15.48 22.76 3.62
C GLY A 15 14.91 22.84 5.04
N THR A 16 15.80 22.99 6.02
CA THR A 16 15.47 23.45 7.37
C THR A 16 15.00 24.90 7.29
N SER A 17 13.79 25.20 7.72
CA SER A 17 13.38 26.59 8.01
C SER A 17 12.78 26.69 9.40
N ASN A 18 13.38 27.61 10.15
CA ASN A 18 13.13 27.93 11.54
C ASN A 18 11.74 28.54 11.77
N ALA A 19 11.31 28.40 13.02
CA ALA A 19 10.19 29.08 13.64
C ALA A 19 10.25 30.61 13.47
N GLN A 20 9.08 31.22 13.26
CA GLN A 20 8.70 32.50 13.88
C GLN A 20 7.18 32.72 13.89
N SER A 21 6.74 33.25 15.03
CA SER A 21 5.40 33.51 15.57
C SER A 21 4.53 34.50 14.76
N LEU A 22 3.20 34.37 14.81
CA LEU A 22 2.27 35.28 15.52
C LEU A 22 0.82 35.15 14.99
N GLY A 23 -0.17 35.00 15.88
CA GLY A 23 -1.56 35.31 15.57
C GLY A 23 -2.62 34.44 16.25
N ASP A 24 -3.02 34.84 17.46
CA ASP A 24 -4.25 34.39 18.12
C ASP A 24 -5.48 34.60 17.24
N VAL A 25 -6.22 33.51 16.96
CA VAL A 25 -7.69 33.55 16.85
C VAL A 25 -8.23 32.29 17.53
N HIS A 26 -8.80 32.48 18.70
CA HIS A 26 -9.60 31.47 19.38
C HIS A 26 -10.86 31.18 18.56
N LEU A 27 -10.94 30.00 17.95
CA LEU A 27 -12.18 29.41 17.49
C LEU A 27 -12.38 28.10 18.24
N HIS A 28 -13.26 28.16 19.23
CA HIS A 28 -13.78 27.02 19.95
C HIS A 28 -14.64 26.20 18.97
N SER A 29 -14.02 25.34 18.18
CA SER A 29 -14.74 24.32 17.42
C SER A 29 -14.95 23.13 18.34
N THR A 30 -16.17 23.03 18.86
CA THR A 30 -16.70 21.81 19.47
C THR A 30 -16.42 20.61 18.56
N PRO A 31 -15.86 19.49 19.06
CA PRO A 31 -15.76 18.28 18.26
C PRO A 31 -17.18 17.78 17.95
N ASP A 32 -17.56 17.86 16.69
CA ASP A 32 -18.75 17.18 16.20
C ASP A 32 -18.43 15.68 16.16
N GLU A 33 -18.78 14.98 17.25
CA GLU A 33 -18.64 13.53 17.48
C GLU A 33 -19.57 12.69 16.58
N ASN A 34 -19.74 13.06 15.31
CA ASN A 34 -20.60 12.34 14.36
C ASN A 34 -19.98 12.22 12.95
N LEU A 35 -18.67 12.02 12.85
CA LEU A 35 -18.10 11.48 11.62
C LEU A 35 -18.40 9.96 11.57
N PRO A 36 -19.19 9.46 10.60
CA PRO A 36 -19.56 8.05 10.57
C PRO A 36 -18.30 7.18 10.38
N SER A 37 -18.13 6.11 11.18
CA SER A 37 -16.93 5.26 11.17
C SER A 37 -16.59 4.68 9.79
N TRP A 38 -17.58 4.62 8.88
CA TRP A 38 -17.39 4.23 7.49
C TRP A 38 -16.41 5.12 6.71
N THR A 39 -16.34 6.43 7.00
CA THR A 39 -15.37 7.31 6.31
C THR A 39 -13.94 6.94 6.69
N SER A 40 -13.72 6.53 7.95
CA SER A 40 -12.42 6.09 8.43
C SER A 40 -11.96 4.77 7.78
N GLU A 41 -12.87 3.81 7.61
CA GLU A 41 -12.56 2.54 6.95
C GLU A 41 -12.27 2.71 5.45
N GLU A 42 -13.07 3.53 4.75
CA GLU A 42 -12.86 3.78 3.34
C GLU A 42 -11.56 4.57 3.09
N GLU A 43 -11.24 5.53 3.96
CA GLU A 43 -9.95 6.23 3.94
C GLU A 43 -8.77 5.27 4.17
N ALA A 44 -8.87 4.35 5.14
CA ALA A 44 -7.85 3.33 5.37
C ALA A 44 -7.64 2.44 4.13
N ARG A 45 -8.73 2.02 3.46
CA ARG A 45 -8.65 1.25 2.21
C ARG A 45 -8.01 2.06 1.07
N ARG A 46 -8.34 3.36 0.94
CA ARG A 46 -7.68 4.29 -0.03
C ARG A 46 -6.18 4.44 0.26
N MET A 47 -5.80 4.46 1.52
CA MET A 47 -4.39 4.53 1.95
C MET A 47 -3.66 3.18 1.78
N GLY A 48 -4.36 2.12 1.39
CA GLY A 48 -3.79 0.80 1.21
C GLY A 48 -3.52 0.06 2.52
N ASP A 49 -4.18 0.45 3.60
CA ASP A 49 -3.99 -0.10 4.95
C ASP A 49 -4.84 -1.37 5.17
N TYR A 50 -4.68 -2.32 4.26
CA TYR A 50 -5.34 -3.63 4.33
C TYR A 50 -4.72 -4.50 5.42
N ARG A 51 -5.53 -5.32 6.11
CA ARG A 51 -5.07 -6.16 7.23
C ARG A 51 -3.82 -6.97 6.89
N ASP A 52 -3.80 -7.60 5.73
CA ASP A 52 -2.69 -8.48 5.32
C ASP A 52 -1.44 -7.67 4.96
N ILE A 53 -1.59 -6.46 4.41
CA ILE A 53 -0.49 -5.52 4.16
C ILE A 53 0.07 -4.97 5.47
N LEU A 54 -0.79 -4.62 6.43
CA LEU A 54 -0.36 -4.20 7.76
C LEU A 54 0.35 -5.33 8.51
N SER A 55 -0.06 -6.58 8.30
CA SER A 55 0.61 -7.75 8.87
C SER A 55 2.00 -7.92 8.26
N LEU A 56 2.13 -7.73 6.95
CA LEU A 56 3.42 -7.70 6.27
C LEU A 56 4.32 -6.58 6.82
N THR A 57 3.84 -5.34 6.93
CA THR A 57 4.69 -4.22 7.37
C THR A 57 5.23 -4.39 8.78
N ARG A 58 4.51 -5.11 9.66
CA ARG A 58 4.97 -5.43 11.03
C ARG A 58 6.16 -6.38 11.06
N VAL A 59 6.28 -7.29 10.10
CA VAL A 59 7.36 -8.29 10.05
C VAL A 59 8.55 -7.85 9.19
N LEU A 60 8.39 -6.80 8.39
CA LEU A 60 9.46 -6.29 7.52
C LEU A 60 10.43 -5.37 8.26
N MET A 61 11.72 -5.53 7.97
CA MET A 61 12.72 -4.52 8.29
C MET A 61 12.39 -3.22 7.57
N HIS A 62 12.28 -2.13 8.33
CA HIS A 62 11.82 -0.84 7.81
C HIS A 62 10.45 -0.93 7.12
N GLY A 63 9.54 -1.79 7.59
CA GLY A 63 8.24 -2.03 6.94
C GLY A 63 7.39 -0.79 6.67
N PRO A 64 7.07 0.05 7.68
CA PRO A 64 6.30 1.27 7.46
C PRO A 64 6.97 2.24 6.47
N LYS A 65 8.29 2.42 6.58
CA LYS A 65 9.07 3.23 5.64
C LYS A 65 9.04 2.62 4.23
N SER A 66 9.14 1.31 4.10
CA SER A 66 9.09 0.61 2.81
C SER A 66 7.74 0.79 2.13
N LYS A 67 6.64 0.63 2.87
CA LYS A 67 5.28 0.91 2.36
C LYS A 67 5.15 2.36 1.88
N ALA A 68 5.49 3.34 2.73
CA ALA A 68 5.37 4.76 2.37
C ALA A 68 6.19 5.13 1.11
N ASN A 69 7.36 4.54 0.93
CA ASN A 69 8.16 4.73 -0.28
C ASN A 69 7.51 4.11 -1.51
N VAL A 70 6.94 2.90 -1.40
CA VAL A 70 6.20 2.27 -2.49
C VAL A 70 4.95 3.06 -2.83
N ASP A 71 4.20 3.55 -1.84
CA ASP A 71 3.01 4.37 -2.06
C ASP A 71 3.35 5.64 -2.85
N THR A 72 4.45 6.29 -2.51
CA THR A 72 4.97 7.46 -3.24
C THR A 72 5.36 7.10 -4.68
N ILE A 73 5.98 5.94 -4.90
CA ILE A 73 6.36 5.49 -6.25
C ILE A 73 5.11 5.16 -7.08
N ILE A 74 4.12 4.50 -6.49
CA ILE A 74 2.84 4.21 -7.15
C ILE A 74 2.16 5.50 -7.58
N GLU A 75 2.14 6.53 -6.73
CA GLU A 75 1.60 7.85 -7.07
C GLU A 75 2.34 8.47 -8.27
N ARG A 76 3.67 8.47 -8.24
CA ARG A 76 4.50 9.01 -9.35
C ARG A 76 4.34 8.23 -10.65
N CYS A 77 3.92 6.96 -10.58
CA CYS A 77 3.75 6.08 -11.72
C CYS A 77 2.26 5.88 -12.11
N ALA A 78 1.34 6.70 -11.59
CA ALA A 78 -0.10 6.52 -11.79
C ALA A 78 -0.53 6.47 -13.27
N GLY A 79 0.22 7.10 -14.18
CA GLY A 79 -0.03 7.03 -15.63
C GLY A 79 0.07 5.62 -16.25
N ALA A 80 0.72 4.67 -15.56
CA ALA A 80 0.78 3.26 -15.97
C ALA A 80 -0.28 2.38 -15.26
N GLY A 81 -1.12 2.97 -14.41
CA GLY A 81 -2.07 2.30 -13.53
C GLY A 81 -1.74 2.54 -12.05
N HIS A 82 -2.78 2.71 -11.22
CA HIS A 82 -2.63 2.99 -9.79
C HIS A 82 -3.06 1.77 -8.95
N LEU A 83 -2.07 1.07 -8.41
CA LEU A 83 -2.31 -0.25 -7.79
C LEU A 83 -3.21 -0.21 -6.55
N ARG A 84 -3.15 0.87 -5.75
CA ARG A 84 -4.04 1.02 -4.60
C ARG A 84 -5.50 1.23 -5.03
N ASP A 85 -5.71 1.90 -6.16
CA ASP A 85 -7.04 2.11 -6.73
C ASP A 85 -7.57 0.83 -7.34
N ASP A 86 -6.73 0.03 -8.00
CA ASP A 86 -7.10 -1.31 -8.48
C ASP A 86 -7.62 -2.18 -7.33
N ILE A 87 -6.90 -2.23 -6.20
CA ILE A 87 -7.30 -3.04 -5.05
C ILE A 87 -8.62 -2.53 -4.48
N LEU A 88 -8.75 -1.21 -4.30
CA LEU A 88 -9.98 -0.57 -3.82
C LEU A 88 -11.16 -0.84 -4.77
N HIS A 89 -10.92 -0.78 -6.08
CA HIS A 89 -11.93 -1.06 -7.10
C HIS A 89 -12.45 -2.48 -6.99
N TYR A 90 -11.56 -3.49 -6.91
CA TYR A 90 -11.98 -4.88 -6.78
C TYR A 90 -12.67 -5.17 -5.44
N SER A 91 -12.23 -4.54 -4.35
CA SER A 91 -12.91 -4.61 -3.04
C SER A 91 -14.35 -4.09 -3.13
N LYS A 92 -14.55 -2.87 -3.63
CA LYS A 92 -15.89 -2.29 -3.84
C LYS A 92 -16.75 -3.05 -4.84
N LYS A 93 -16.13 -3.66 -5.85
CA LYS A 93 -16.87 -4.48 -6.82
C LYS A 93 -17.36 -5.76 -6.16
N LEU A 94 -16.53 -6.40 -5.33
CA LEU A 94 -16.88 -7.63 -4.61
C LEU A 94 -18.05 -7.43 -3.64
N GLU A 95 -18.16 -6.27 -3.01
CA GLU A 95 -19.29 -5.88 -2.12
C GLU A 95 -20.63 -5.81 -2.87
N LYS A 96 -20.60 -5.52 -4.18
CA LYS A 96 -21.80 -5.31 -5.01
C LYS A 96 -22.25 -6.56 -5.77
N ILE A 97 -21.44 -7.62 -5.78
CA ILE A 97 -21.77 -8.85 -6.51
C ILE A 97 -22.85 -9.63 -5.74
N PRO A 98 -23.97 -9.98 -6.39
CA PRO A 98 -24.99 -10.86 -5.81
C PRO A 98 -24.40 -12.19 -5.32
N SER A 99 -25.02 -12.79 -4.29
CA SER A 99 -24.51 -14.03 -3.69
C SER A 99 -24.64 -15.27 -4.58
N ASP A 100 -25.43 -15.21 -5.65
CA ASP A 100 -25.68 -16.31 -6.59
C ASP A 100 -24.75 -16.29 -7.81
N ASP A 101 -23.95 -15.23 -7.99
CA ASP A 101 -22.99 -15.09 -9.08
C ASP A 101 -21.56 -15.50 -8.66
N ASP A 102 -21.42 -16.79 -8.33
CA ASP A 102 -20.17 -17.36 -7.80
C ASP A 102 -18.97 -17.23 -8.76
N GLU A 103 -19.21 -17.35 -10.07
CA GLU A 103 -18.16 -17.29 -11.08
C GLU A 103 -17.55 -15.87 -11.18
N ASN A 104 -18.39 -14.85 -11.31
CA ASN A 104 -17.95 -13.46 -11.33
C ASN A 104 -17.31 -13.08 -9.99
N ARG A 105 -17.87 -13.57 -8.87
CA ARG A 105 -17.31 -13.35 -7.53
C ARG A 105 -15.90 -13.93 -7.42
N ALA A 106 -15.67 -15.15 -7.89
CA ALA A 106 -14.36 -15.78 -7.91
C ALA A 106 -13.38 -15.01 -8.81
N TYR A 107 -13.81 -14.58 -9.99
CA TYR A 107 -13.00 -13.78 -10.91
C TYR A 107 -12.57 -12.44 -10.28
N ILE A 108 -13.49 -11.69 -9.69
CA ILE A 108 -13.18 -10.40 -9.06
C ILE A 108 -12.28 -10.57 -7.84
N MET A 109 -12.51 -11.61 -7.05
CA MET A 109 -11.63 -11.94 -5.93
C MET A 109 -10.21 -12.26 -6.39
N ASP A 110 -10.04 -13.06 -7.44
CA ASP A 110 -8.74 -13.39 -8.02
C ASP A 110 -8.01 -12.14 -8.56
N MET A 111 -8.73 -11.26 -9.26
CA MET A 111 -8.17 -9.99 -9.76
C MET A 111 -7.72 -9.06 -8.62
N GLY A 112 -8.52 -8.95 -7.56
CA GLY A 112 -8.15 -8.20 -6.36
C GLY A 112 -6.94 -8.78 -5.64
N VAL A 113 -6.88 -10.10 -5.44
CA VAL A 113 -5.73 -10.77 -4.82
C VAL A 113 -4.47 -10.61 -5.68
N LYS A 114 -4.56 -10.67 -7.01
CA LYS A 114 -3.43 -10.38 -7.92
C LYS A 114 -2.91 -8.95 -7.76
N ALA A 115 -3.80 -7.95 -7.62
CA ALA A 115 -3.40 -6.57 -7.33
C ALA A 115 -2.71 -6.45 -5.95
N MET A 116 -3.30 -7.06 -4.92
CA MET A 116 -2.71 -7.10 -3.57
C MET A 116 -1.34 -7.76 -3.56
N ARG A 117 -1.16 -8.86 -4.31
CA ARG A 117 0.11 -9.58 -4.41
C ARG A 117 1.19 -8.75 -5.09
N ARG A 118 0.85 -7.99 -6.14
CA ARG A 118 1.80 -7.02 -6.74
C ARG A 118 2.25 -5.99 -5.71
N TYR A 119 1.33 -5.49 -4.89
CA TYR A 119 1.63 -4.48 -3.86
C TYR A 119 2.52 -5.06 -2.76
N PHE A 120 2.20 -6.26 -2.28
CA PHE A 120 3.02 -7.05 -1.36
C PHE A 120 4.47 -7.17 -1.86
N PHE A 121 4.66 -7.56 -3.12
CA PHE A 121 6.01 -7.74 -3.69
C PHE A 121 6.78 -6.44 -3.83
N LEU A 122 6.12 -5.33 -4.16
CA LEU A 122 6.78 -4.02 -4.20
C LEU A 122 7.27 -3.59 -2.81
N ILE A 123 6.44 -3.77 -1.77
CA ILE A 123 6.79 -3.41 -0.39
C ILE A 123 7.93 -4.29 0.13
N THR A 124 7.85 -5.61 -0.07
CA THR A 124 8.92 -6.54 0.32
C THR A 124 10.22 -6.26 -0.43
N PHE A 125 10.15 -5.99 -1.74
CA PHE A 125 11.33 -5.63 -2.52
C PHE A 125 11.98 -4.34 -2.01
N ARG A 126 11.17 -3.33 -1.64
CA ARG A 126 11.70 -2.11 -1.03
C ARG A 126 12.40 -2.38 0.31
N SER A 127 11.82 -3.23 1.16
CA SER A 127 12.44 -3.66 2.43
C SER A 127 13.74 -4.46 2.20
N TYR A 128 13.76 -5.30 1.17
CA TYR A 128 14.96 -6.01 0.73
C TYR A 128 16.10 -5.05 0.38
N LEU A 129 15.83 -3.98 -0.37
CA LEU A 129 16.84 -2.99 -0.72
C LEU A 129 17.39 -2.20 0.49
N TYR A 130 16.65 -2.16 1.60
CA TYR A 130 17.16 -1.59 2.86
C TYR A 130 18.01 -2.57 3.68
N SER A 131 17.73 -3.87 3.58
CA SER A 131 18.28 -4.88 4.48
C SER A 131 19.40 -5.71 3.87
N ALA A 132 19.46 -5.81 2.55
CA ALA A 132 20.43 -6.63 1.84
C ALA A 132 21.05 -5.86 0.68
N SER A 133 22.32 -6.15 0.41
CA SER A 133 22.96 -5.70 -0.82
C SER A 133 22.58 -6.66 -1.95
N PRO A 134 22.02 -6.18 -3.08
CA PRO A 134 21.70 -7.03 -4.21
C PRO A 134 22.90 -7.75 -4.84
N ILE A 135 24.11 -7.29 -4.55
CA ILE A 135 25.36 -7.95 -4.95
C ILE A 135 25.60 -9.23 -4.13
N LYS A 136 25.18 -9.24 -2.85
CA LYS A 136 25.46 -10.33 -1.90
C LYS A 136 24.38 -11.41 -1.89
N MET A 137 23.11 -11.02 -2.09
CA MET A 137 21.97 -11.93 -1.97
C MET A 137 20.90 -11.51 -2.95
N LYS A 138 20.36 -12.45 -3.74
CA LYS A 138 19.23 -12.18 -4.64
C LYS A 138 17.94 -12.03 -3.84
N PHE A 139 16.98 -11.26 -4.37
CA PHE A 139 15.68 -11.06 -3.75
C PHE A 139 14.93 -12.38 -3.48
N THR A 140 14.95 -13.33 -4.44
CA THR A 140 14.31 -14.63 -4.28
C THR A 140 14.89 -15.39 -3.09
N THR A 141 16.22 -15.49 -2.99
CA THR A 141 16.89 -16.12 -1.84
C THR A 141 16.55 -15.41 -0.53
N TRP A 142 16.43 -14.08 -0.54
CA TRP A 142 16.07 -13.27 0.64
C TRP A 142 14.62 -13.51 1.10
N MET A 143 13.72 -13.79 0.15
CA MET A 143 12.34 -14.23 0.42
C MET A 143 12.30 -15.66 0.94
N ASP A 144 13.00 -16.59 0.28
CA ASP A 144 13.00 -18.02 0.63
C ASP A 144 13.59 -18.28 2.03
N ALA A 145 14.53 -17.44 2.48
CA ALA A 145 15.09 -17.50 3.82
C ALA A 145 14.09 -17.11 4.93
N ARG A 146 12.91 -16.61 4.59
CA ARG A 146 11.86 -16.17 5.52
C ARG A 146 10.51 -16.76 5.16
N PRO A 147 10.21 -17.99 5.63
CA PRO A 147 8.97 -18.69 5.30
C PRO A 147 7.71 -17.90 5.68
N GLU A 148 7.78 -17.03 6.70
CA GLU A 148 6.69 -16.15 7.09
C GLU A 148 6.19 -15.25 5.94
N PHE A 149 7.08 -14.85 5.02
CA PHE A 149 6.68 -14.06 3.86
C PHE A 149 5.89 -14.88 2.85
N GLY A 150 6.27 -16.16 2.66
CA GLY A 150 5.51 -17.10 1.85
C GLY A 150 4.11 -17.34 2.42
N HIS A 151 4.02 -17.53 3.74
CA HIS A 151 2.73 -17.70 4.42
C HIS A 151 1.83 -16.46 4.28
N LEU A 152 2.37 -15.26 4.48
CA LEU A 152 1.61 -14.02 4.30
C LEU A 152 1.15 -13.82 2.85
N CYS A 153 2.02 -14.07 1.87
CA CYS A 153 1.68 -13.94 0.45
C CYS A 153 0.58 -14.92 -0.01
N ASN A 154 0.59 -16.14 0.52
CA ASN A 154 -0.43 -17.16 0.24
C ASN A 154 -1.75 -16.87 0.96
N SER A 155 -1.72 -16.10 2.05
CA SER A 155 -2.89 -15.77 2.86
C SER A 155 -3.59 -14.48 2.43
N LEU A 156 -3.06 -13.77 1.42
CA LEU A 156 -3.63 -12.51 0.92
C LEU A 156 -5.10 -12.67 0.52
N ARG A 157 -5.95 -11.80 1.08
CA ARG A 157 -7.38 -11.74 0.78
C ARG A 157 -7.82 -10.29 0.59
N ILE A 158 -8.89 -10.13 -0.18
CA ILE A 158 -9.63 -8.87 -0.24
C ILE A 158 -10.70 -8.95 0.84
N ASP A 159 -10.61 -8.06 1.83
CA ASP A 159 -11.64 -7.94 2.85
C ASP A 159 -12.96 -7.47 2.19
N LYS A 160 -14.07 -8.11 2.57
CA LYS A 160 -15.43 -7.65 2.25
C LYS A 160 -15.78 -6.42 3.06
#